data_AF-A0A1H9NDU3-F1
#
_entry.id   AF-A0A1H9NDU3-F1
#
_cell.length_a   1.000
_cell.length_b   1.000
_cell.length_c   1.000
_cell.angle_alpha   90.00
_cell.angle_beta   90.00
_cell.angle_gamma   90.00
#
_symmetry.space_group_name_H-M   'P 1'
#
loop_
_entity.id
_entity.type
_entity.pdbx_description
1 polymer ?
#
loop_
_entity_poly.entity_id
_entity_poly.type
_entity_poly.pdbx_seq_one_letter_code
_entity_poly.pdbx_strand_id
1 'polypeptide(L)'
;MKQCTRAWISTAYLLGLLFSPSPLSAAATSEIETVFNWAENNFPGLFPEHRTTQIIDPWAFRFYPSTGIYTGIKNDAVYVLGGPWGTDSPTFIATLPNLLTQIQSEGGNGSVPACRGTTEIPQSMVLTQSGSVVNITTNGQCVVIDDPESADFCESPAPP
;
A
#
# COMPACT_ATOMS: atom_id res chain seq x y z
N MET A 1 14.77 3.90 75.96
CA MET A 1 14.86 2.78 74.99
C MET A 1 14.26 3.29 73.67
N LYS A 2 15.06 3.98 72.84
CA LYS A 2 15.74 3.46 71.62
C LYS A 2 14.81 2.70 70.66
N GLN A 3 14.18 3.43 69.72
CA GLN A 3 14.00 2.95 68.35
C GLN A 3 14.32 4.10 67.40
N CYS A 4 15.41 3.91 66.66
CA CYS A 4 16.08 4.88 65.80
C CYS A 4 15.61 4.58 64.37
N THR A 5 14.87 5.51 63.79
CA THR A 5 14.46 5.51 62.38
C THR A 5 15.70 5.58 61.50
N ARG A 6 15.99 4.51 60.75
CA ARG A 6 16.96 4.55 59.65
C ARG A 6 16.19 4.46 58.35
N ALA A 7 15.94 5.62 57.75
CA ALA A 7 15.56 5.74 56.36
C ALA A 7 16.67 5.13 55.50
N TRP A 8 16.35 4.08 54.75
CA TRP A 8 17.23 3.50 53.74
C TRP A 8 16.83 4.08 52.38
N ILE A 9 17.62 5.04 51.91
CA ILE A 9 17.66 5.48 50.52
C ILE A 9 18.95 4.88 49.94
N SER A 10 18.84 3.98 48.96
CA SER A 10 19.89 3.63 47.98
C SER A 10 19.23 2.74 46.92
N THR A 11 18.74 3.29 45.80
CA THR A 11 19.47 3.54 44.54
C THR A 11 19.92 2.25 43.85
N ALA A 12 19.20 1.84 42.79
CA ALA A 12 19.73 1.27 41.53
C ALA A 12 18.65 0.42 40.81
N TYR A 13 17.93 0.99 39.84
CA TYR A 13 17.82 0.46 38.47
C TYR A 13 16.93 1.40 37.64
N LEU A 14 17.53 2.50 37.20
CA LEU A 14 16.99 3.39 36.18
C LEU A 14 17.55 2.90 34.84
N LEU A 15 17.09 1.73 34.37
CA LEU A 15 17.48 1.19 33.06
C LEU A 15 16.31 0.36 32.50
N GLY A 16 15.58 0.95 31.54
CA GLY A 16 14.45 0.28 30.89
C GLY A 16 13.56 1.15 29.99
N LEU A 17 13.84 2.46 29.83
CA LEU A 17 13.05 3.35 28.96
C LEU A 17 13.79 3.68 27.65
N LEU A 18 14.23 2.66 26.91
CA LEU A 18 14.68 2.82 25.52
C LEU A 18 14.20 1.64 24.67
N PHE A 19 12.92 1.30 24.78
CA PHE A 19 12.23 0.59 23.70
C PHE A 19 11.01 1.42 23.37
N SER A 20 11.21 2.41 22.49
CA SER A 20 10.09 3.08 21.85
C SER A 20 9.66 2.15 20.72
N PRO A 21 8.59 1.35 20.85
CA PRO A 21 7.97 0.78 19.66
C PRO A 21 7.52 1.96 18.83
N SER A 22 8.20 2.24 17.72
CA SER A 22 7.75 3.25 16.77
C SER A 22 6.41 2.75 16.22
N PRO A 23 5.27 3.38 16.53
CA PRO A 23 4.06 3.03 15.80
C PRO A 23 4.29 3.39 14.33
N LEU A 24 4.11 2.42 13.43
CA LEU A 24 3.94 2.72 12.02
C LEU A 24 2.82 3.75 11.90
N SER A 25 3.13 4.90 11.28
CA SER A 25 2.16 5.99 11.10
C SER A 25 0.98 5.50 10.25
N ALA A 26 -0.22 6.01 10.52
CA ALA A 26 -1.42 5.68 9.72
C ALA A 26 -1.22 5.96 8.20
N ALA A 27 -0.39 6.97 7.87
CA ALA A 27 0.01 7.24 6.49
C ALA A 27 0.83 6.08 5.87
N ALA A 28 1.79 5.54 6.63
CA ALA A 28 2.59 4.39 6.20
C ALA A 28 1.72 3.14 6.01
N THR A 29 0.72 2.94 6.87
CA THR A 29 -0.27 1.86 6.68
C THR A 29 -1.05 2.04 5.38
N SER A 30 -1.52 3.24 5.06
CA SER A 30 -2.25 3.49 3.80
C SER A 30 -1.40 3.24 2.55
N GLU A 31 -0.11 3.58 2.60
CA GLU A 31 0.84 3.34 1.50
C GLU A 31 1.12 1.85 1.31
N ILE A 32 1.27 1.10 2.40
CA ILE A 32 1.42 -0.36 2.39
C ILE A 32 0.20 -1.03 1.75
N GLU A 33 -1.01 -0.66 2.17
CA GLU A 33 -2.25 -1.18 1.60
C GLU A 33 -2.35 -0.87 0.10
N THR A 34 -1.93 0.33 -0.32
CA THR A 34 -1.92 0.74 -1.72
C THR A 34 -1.04 -0.20 -2.56
N VAL A 35 0.18 -0.47 -2.10
CA VAL A 35 1.11 -1.38 -2.80
C VAL A 35 0.56 -2.80 -2.87
N PHE A 36 0.03 -3.34 -1.77
CA PHE A 36 -0.46 -4.71 -1.75
C PHE A 36 -1.71 -4.90 -2.61
N ASN A 37 -2.67 -3.98 -2.53
CA ASN A 37 -3.88 -4.04 -3.36
C ASN A 37 -3.54 -3.86 -4.84
N TRP A 38 -2.58 -2.98 -5.17
CA TRP A 38 -2.08 -2.85 -6.54
C TRP A 38 -1.47 -4.16 -7.04
N ALA A 39 -0.68 -4.85 -6.21
CA ALA A 39 -0.09 -6.14 -6.59
C ALA A 39 -1.15 -7.21 -6.83
N GLU A 40 -2.16 -7.33 -5.97
CA GLU A 40 -3.31 -8.23 -6.13
C GLU A 40 -4.06 -8.00 -7.45
N ASN A 41 -4.29 -6.73 -7.81
CA ASN A 41 -5.01 -6.38 -9.03
C ASN A 41 -4.20 -6.60 -10.32
N ASN A 42 -2.90 -6.31 -10.29
CA ASN A 42 -2.06 -6.36 -11.49
C ASN A 42 -1.42 -7.73 -11.75
N PHE A 43 -1.25 -8.54 -10.71
CA PHE A 43 -0.64 -9.86 -10.81
C PHE A 43 -1.50 -10.96 -10.17
N PRO A 44 -2.75 -11.17 -10.64
CA PRO A 44 -3.66 -12.15 -10.05
C PRO A 44 -3.16 -13.59 -10.15
N GLY A 45 -2.26 -13.90 -11.10
CA GLY A 45 -1.61 -15.23 -11.14
C GLY A 45 -0.63 -15.50 -9.99
N LEU A 46 -0.15 -14.44 -9.32
CA LEU A 46 0.78 -14.50 -8.20
C LEU A 46 0.08 -14.19 -6.87
N PHE A 47 -0.87 -13.26 -6.90
CA PHE A 47 -1.62 -12.73 -5.76
C PHE A 47 -3.14 -12.84 -6.02
N PRO A 48 -3.72 -14.05 -6.07
CA PRO A 48 -5.06 -14.29 -6.63
C PRO A 48 -6.23 -13.90 -5.73
N GLU A 49 -5.99 -13.62 -4.46
CA GLU A 49 -7.02 -13.41 -3.45
C GLU A 49 -6.65 -12.21 -2.59
N HIS A 50 -7.64 -11.40 -2.19
CA HIS A 50 -7.40 -10.32 -1.26
C HIS A 50 -7.04 -10.87 0.13
N ARG A 51 -5.95 -10.38 0.72
CA ARG A 51 -5.51 -10.80 2.06
C ARG A 51 -5.43 -9.62 3.01
N THR A 52 -5.79 -9.86 4.27
CA THR A 52 -5.59 -8.87 5.33
C THR A 52 -4.09 -8.74 5.63
N THR A 53 -3.60 -7.50 5.71
CA THR A 53 -2.23 -7.22 6.11
C THR A 53 -1.97 -7.60 7.56
N GLN A 54 -0.90 -8.36 7.76
CA GLN A 54 -0.40 -8.77 9.07
C GLN A 54 0.85 -7.96 9.42
N ILE A 55 0.97 -7.58 10.69
CA ILE A 55 2.12 -6.83 11.19
C ILE A 55 2.87 -7.68 12.21
N ILE A 56 4.15 -7.94 11.94
CA ILE A 56 5.12 -8.50 12.87
C ILE A 56 6.36 -7.64 12.76
N ASP A 57 6.50 -6.66 13.66
CA ASP A 57 7.57 -5.65 13.58
C ASP A 57 8.94 -6.28 13.30
N PRO A 58 9.70 -5.80 12.29
CA PRO A 58 9.46 -4.60 11.46
C PRO A 58 8.70 -4.88 10.13
N TRP A 59 8.00 -6.01 10.01
CA TRP A 59 7.32 -6.43 8.79
C TRP A 59 5.84 -6.09 8.77
N ALA A 60 5.39 -5.54 7.65
CA ALA A 60 4.00 -5.62 7.21
C ALA A 60 3.94 -6.59 6.03
N PHE A 61 3.06 -7.60 6.05
CA PHE A 61 3.05 -8.62 5.01
C PHE A 61 1.68 -9.26 4.79
N ARG A 62 1.52 -9.90 3.63
CA ARG A 62 0.40 -10.77 3.27
C ARG A 62 0.93 -12.11 2.77
N PHE A 63 0.24 -13.17 3.14
CA PHE A 63 0.51 -14.53 2.67
C PHE A 63 -0.65 -15.01 1.83
N TYR A 64 -0.36 -15.57 0.65
CA TYR A 64 -1.31 -16.13 -0.31
C TYR A 64 -1.17 -17.66 -0.34
N PRO A 65 -2.03 -18.42 0.37
CA PRO A 65 -1.92 -19.87 0.52
C PRO A 65 -1.99 -20.63 -0.80
N SER A 66 -2.77 -20.11 -1.76
CA SER A 66 -2.97 -20.71 -3.08
C SER A 66 -1.68 -20.75 -3.91
N THR A 67 -0.82 -19.73 -3.79
CA THR A 67 0.45 -19.63 -4.52
C THR A 67 1.68 -19.89 -3.65
N GLY A 68 1.51 -19.93 -2.33
CA GLY A 68 2.61 -20.06 -1.38
C GLY A 68 3.52 -18.82 -1.34
N ILE A 69 3.05 -17.68 -1.85
CA ILE A 69 3.82 -16.44 -1.93
C ILE A 69 3.53 -15.55 -0.72
N TYR A 70 4.57 -14.91 -0.21
CA TYR A 70 4.49 -13.77 0.69
C TYR A 70 4.85 -12.50 -0.08
N THR A 71 4.09 -11.43 0.15
CA THR A 71 4.51 -10.06 -0.16
C THR A 71 4.69 -9.32 1.15
N GLY A 72 5.75 -8.52 1.27
CA GLY A 72 6.07 -7.88 2.54
C GLY A 72 6.85 -6.59 2.38
N ILE A 73 6.70 -5.70 3.33
CA ILE A 73 7.42 -4.44 3.43
C ILE A 73 8.15 -4.42 4.76
N LYS A 74 9.44 -4.10 4.72
CA LYS A 74 10.29 -3.89 5.89
C LYS A 74 11.23 -2.73 5.62
N ASN A 75 11.25 -1.75 6.52
CA ASN A 75 12.14 -0.57 6.45
C ASN A 75 12.10 0.11 5.07
N ASP A 76 10.91 0.44 4.57
CA ASP A 76 10.67 1.07 3.26
C ASP A 76 11.15 0.28 2.04
N ALA A 77 11.38 -1.02 2.20
CA ALA A 77 11.71 -1.93 1.10
C ALA A 77 10.65 -3.01 0.94
N VAL A 78 10.25 -3.24 -0.31
CA VAL A 78 9.24 -4.21 -0.74
C VAL A 78 9.94 -5.50 -1.14
N TYR A 79 9.42 -6.61 -0.63
CA TYR A 79 9.97 -7.94 -0.82
C TYR A 79 8.88 -8.95 -1.20
N VAL A 80 9.32 -10.03 -1.83
CA VAL A 80 8.52 -11.23 -2.07
C VAL A 80 9.29 -12.48 -1.63
N LEU A 81 8.57 -13.51 -1.21
CA LEU A 81 9.16 -14.81 -0.83
C LEU A 81 8.21 -15.93 -1.27
N GLY A 82 8.75 -17.06 -1.69
CA GLY A 82 7.97 -18.21 -2.19
C GLY A 82 7.72 -18.14 -3.69
N GLY A 83 7.01 -19.15 -4.21
CA GLY A 83 6.71 -19.27 -5.63
C GLY A 83 7.96 -19.17 -6.53
N PRO A 84 7.97 -18.32 -7.58
CA PRO A 84 9.10 -18.15 -8.48
C PRO A 84 10.40 -17.66 -7.82
N TRP A 85 10.33 -17.10 -6.61
CA TRP A 85 11.47 -16.48 -5.91
C TRP A 85 12.13 -17.42 -4.89
N GLY A 86 11.63 -18.65 -4.73
CA GLY A 86 12.15 -19.61 -3.77
C GLY A 86 11.82 -19.26 -2.32
N THR A 87 12.19 -20.15 -1.39
CA THR A 87 11.77 -20.08 0.03
C THR A 87 12.90 -19.72 1.00
N ASP A 88 14.13 -19.57 0.51
CA ASP A 88 15.31 -19.45 1.38
C ASP A 88 15.51 -18.04 1.93
N SER A 89 15.18 -17.01 1.15
CA SER A 89 15.34 -15.61 1.54
C SER A 89 14.41 -14.68 0.77
N PRO A 90 13.87 -13.61 1.38
CA PRO A 90 13.02 -12.64 0.68
C PRO A 90 13.79 -11.95 -0.45
N THR A 91 13.21 -11.93 -1.64
CA THR A 91 13.73 -11.22 -2.79
C THR A 91 13.29 -9.77 -2.75
N PHE A 92 14.25 -8.85 -2.82
CA PHE A 92 13.99 -7.41 -2.93
C PHE A 92 13.38 -7.06 -4.28
N ILE A 93 12.31 -6.27 -4.28
CA ILE A 93 11.64 -5.79 -5.49
C ILE A 93 11.99 -4.32 -5.74
N ALA A 94 11.66 -3.45 -4.79
CA ALA A 94 11.84 -2.01 -4.91
C ALA A 94 11.79 -1.36 -3.53
N THR A 95 12.17 -0.08 -3.46
CA THR A 95 11.82 0.74 -2.29
C THR A 95 10.35 1.16 -2.38
N LEU A 96 9.69 1.30 -1.24
CA LEU A 96 8.32 1.77 -1.13
C LEU A 96 8.08 3.10 -1.89
N PRO A 97 8.89 4.17 -1.71
CA PRO A 97 8.67 5.42 -2.45
C PRO A 97 8.85 5.28 -3.96
N ASN A 98 9.79 4.45 -4.42
CA ASN A 98 9.98 4.23 -5.86
C ASN A 98 8.79 3.45 -6.44
N LEU A 99 8.31 2.44 -5.73
CA LEU A 99 7.15 1.66 -6.18
C LEU A 99 5.87 2.49 -6.15
N LEU A 100 5.66 3.33 -5.14
CA LEU A 100 4.53 4.28 -5.11
C LEU A 100 4.61 5.27 -6.26
N THR A 101 5.80 5.79 -6.56
CA THR A 101 6.01 6.65 -7.74
C THR A 101 5.72 5.89 -9.03
N GLN A 102 6.13 4.63 -9.13
CA GLN A 102 5.83 3.77 -10.27
C GLN A 102 4.31 3.57 -10.41
N ILE A 103 3.60 3.17 -9.35
CA ILE A 103 2.14 3.02 -9.32
C ILE A 103 1.44 4.32 -9.75
N GLN A 104 1.97 5.48 -9.34
CA GLN A 104 1.43 6.79 -9.74
C GLN A 104 1.76 7.15 -11.19
N SER A 105 2.96 6.81 -11.68
CA SER A 105 3.49 7.20 -13.00
C SER A 105 3.11 6.26 -14.14
N GLU A 106 2.91 4.98 -13.85
CA GLU A 106 2.32 4.02 -14.79
C GLU A 106 0.88 4.43 -15.11
N GLY A 107 0.29 5.28 -14.28
CA GLY A 107 -1.15 5.40 -14.17
C GLY A 107 -1.69 4.05 -13.75
N GLY A 108 -2.59 4.03 -12.77
CA GLY A 108 -3.58 2.96 -12.80
C GLY A 108 -4.36 3.10 -14.10
N ASN A 109 -3.87 2.54 -15.21
CA ASN A 109 -4.57 2.40 -16.49
C ASN A 109 -5.68 1.34 -16.35
N GLY A 110 -6.38 1.37 -15.22
CA GLY A 110 -7.36 0.39 -14.79
C GLY A 110 -8.11 0.76 -13.52
N SER A 111 -7.77 1.80 -12.75
CA SER A 111 -8.48 2.06 -11.49
C SER A 111 -8.33 3.49 -10.96
N VAL A 112 -8.97 4.47 -11.60
CA VAL A 112 -9.68 5.44 -10.77
C VAL A 112 -10.94 4.70 -10.34
N PRO A 113 -11.18 4.35 -9.06
CA PRO A 113 -12.32 3.51 -8.66
C PRO A 113 -13.70 4.09 -9.04
N ALA A 114 -13.74 5.41 -9.26
CA ALA A 114 -14.92 6.10 -9.76
C ALA A 114 -15.07 6.00 -11.28
N CYS A 115 -14.06 5.57 -12.04
CA CYS A 115 -14.11 5.54 -13.51
C CYS A 115 -14.17 4.13 -14.07
N ARG A 116 -15.04 3.95 -15.07
CA ARG A 116 -15.25 2.69 -15.77
C ARG A 116 -13.95 2.27 -16.47
N GLY A 117 -13.77 0.97 -16.66
CA GLY A 117 -12.51 0.37 -17.13
C GLY A 117 -11.96 1.02 -18.42
N THR A 118 -10.66 0.89 -18.63
CA THR A 118 -9.89 1.61 -19.68
C THR A 118 -10.18 1.21 -21.12
N THR A 119 -11.07 0.26 -21.33
CA THR A 119 -11.62 -0.08 -22.65
C THR A 119 -12.70 0.89 -23.13
N GLU A 120 -13.32 1.65 -22.23
CA GLU A 120 -14.38 2.61 -22.56
C GLU A 120 -13.87 4.06 -22.63
N ILE A 121 -12.62 4.31 -22.19
CA ILE A 121 -12.01 5.62 -22.19
C ILE A 121 -11.20 5.81 -23.49
N PRO A 122 -11.41 6.90 -24.25
CA PRO A 122 -10.63 7.19 -25.45
C PRO A 122 -9.13 7.25 -25.15
N GLN A 123 -8.29 6.67 -26.02
CA GLN A 123 -6.84 6.59 -25.81
C GLN A 123 -6.12 7.94 -25.69
N SER A 124 -6.77 9.03 -26.13
CA SER A 124 -6.29 10.42 -26.03
C SER A 124 -6.73 11.13 -24.74
N MET A 125 -7.47 10.45 -23.86
CA MET A 125 -7.87 10.95 -22.55
C MET A 125 -7.01 10.30 -21.47
N VAL A 126 -6.42 11.12 -20.60
CA VAL A 126 -5.62 10.69 -19.47
C VAL A 126 -6.34 11.09 -18.19
N LEU A 127 -6.68 10.10 -17.37
CA LEU A 127 -7.26 10.30 -16.05
C LEU A 127 -6.20 10.01 -14.99
N THR A 128 -6.12 10.89 -14.01
CA THR A 128 -5.22 10.78 -12.87
C THR A 128 -6.01 11.05 -11.59
N GLN A 129 -5.68 10.35 -10.50
CA GLN A 129 -6.33 10.56 -9.21
C GLN A 129 -5.29 10.91 -8.15
N SER A 130 -5.54 11.98 -7.41
CA SER A 130 -4.77 12.39 -6.24
C SER A 130 -5.72 12.58 -5.06
N GLY A 131 -5.80 11.58 -4.19
CA GLY A 131 -6.79 11.54 -3.11
C GLY A 131 -8.22 11.57 -3.65
N SER A 132 -9.00 12.57 -3.24
CA SER A 132 -10.39 12.76 -3.71
C SER A 132 -10.51 13.56 -5.02
N VAL A 133 -9.39 14.01 -5.60
CA VAL A 133 -9.42 14.82 -6.83
C VAL A 133 -9.08 13.93 -8.03
N VAL A 134 -9.99 13.89 -8.99
CA VAL A 134 -9.78 13.28 -10.31
C VAL A 134 -9.45 14.39 -11.30
N ASN A 135 -8.31 14.27 -11.97
CA ASN A 135 -7.87 15.18 -13.01
C ASN A 135 -7.95 14.49 -14.37
N ILE A 136 -8.72 15.07 -15.28
CA ILE A 136 -8.99 14.57 -16.62
C ILE A 136 -8.34 15.53 -17.62
N THR A 137 -7.43 15.04 -18.44
CA THR A 137 -6.75 15.84 -19.47
C THR A 137 -6.73 15.12 -20.80
N THR A 138 -6.76 15.90 -21.89
CA THR A 138 -6.54 15.39 -23.25
C THR A 138 -5.14 15.72 -23.77
N ASN A 139 -4.27 16.28 -22.91
CA ASN A 139 -2.94 16.78 -23.25
C ASN A 139 -2.91 17.69 -24.50
N GLY A 140 -4.00 18.47 -24.70
CA GLY A 140 -4.13 19.39 -25.83
C GLY A 140 -4.60 18.74 -27.13
N GLN A 141 -5.01 17.46 -27.11
CA GLN A 141 -5.59 16.78 -28.26
C GLN A 141 -7.12 16.89 -28.28
N CYS A 142 -7.70 16.96 -29.48
CA CYS A 142 -9.13 16.82 -29.68
C CYS A 142 -9.52 15.35 -29.57
N VAL A 143 -10.44 15.04 -28.66
CA VAL A 143 -11.00 13.69 -28.48
C VAL A 143 -12.36 13.65 -29.16
N VAL A 144 -12.56 12.66 -30.03
CA VAL A 144 -13.86 12.38 -30.61
C VAL A 144 -14.57 11.40 -29.68
N ILE A 145 -15.77 11.77 -29.22
CA ILE A 145 -16.65 10.88 -28.46
C ILE A 145 -17.70 10.39 -29.46
N ASP A 146 -17.59 9.12 -29.84
CA ASP A 146 -18.45 8.52 -30.89
C ASP A 146 -19.92 8.44 -30.46
N ASP A 147 -20.18 8.34 -29.15
CA ASP A 147 -21.52 8.28 -28.58
C ASP A 147 -21.63 9.20 -27.34
N PRO A 148 -22.34 10.35 -27.45
CA PRO A 148 -22.43 11.32 -26.36
C PRO A 148 -23.33 10.87 -25.20
N GLU A 149 -24.13 9.80 -25.38
CA GLU A 149 -24.98 9.24 -24.31
C GLU A 149 -24.18 8.31 -23.38
N SER A 150 -23.05 7.79 -23.85
CA SER A 150 -22.05 7.03 -23.09
C SER A 150 -20.86 7.87 -22.59
N ALA A 151 -20.95 9.20 -22.66
CA ALA A 151 -19.85 10.11 -22.27
C ALA A 151 -19.60 10.18 -20.75
N ASP A 152 -20.33 9.41 -19.95
CA ASP A 152 -20.10 9.28 -18.52
C ASP A 152 -19.08 8.17 -18.23
N PHE A 153 -17.81 8.55 -18.27
CA PHE A 153 -16.70 7.64 -18.02
C PHE A 153 -16.50 7.33 -16.54
N CYS A 154 -17.18 8.06 -15.64
CA CYS A 154 -17.00 7.91 -14.20
C CYS A 154 -18.32 7.80 -13.44
N GLU A 155 -18.57 6.60 -12.90
CA GLU A 155 -19.72 6.34 -12.05
C GLU A 155 -19.65 7.17 -10.76
N SER A 156 -20.77 7.80 -10.42
CA SER A 156 -20.90 8.52 -9.17
C SER A 156 -20.70 7.56 -7.99
N PRO A 157 -19.89 7.93 -6.97
CA PRO A 157 -19.70 7.08 -5.80
C PRO A 157 -21.06 6.71 -5.18
N ALA A 158 -21.25 5.41 -4.86
CA ALA A 158 -22.46 4.98 -4.19
C ALA A 158 -22.61 5.74 -2.85
N PRO A 159 -23.81 6.28 -2.54
CA PRO A 159 -24.03 6.91 -1.25
C PRO A 159 -23.86 5.88 -0.11
N PRO A 160 -23.44 6.33 1.09
CA PRO A 160 -23.12 5.47 2.23
C PRO A 160 -24.31 4.69 2.77
#